data_AF-A0AAU1IPE9-F1
#
_entry.id   AF-A0AAU1IPE9-F1
#
_cell.length_a   1.000
_cell.length_b   1.000
_cell.length_c   1.000
_cell.angle_alpha   90.00
_cell.angle_beta   90.00
_cell.angle_gamma   90.00
#
_symmetry.space_group_name_H-M   'P 1'
#
loop_
_entity.id
_entity.type
_entity.pdbx_description
1 polymer ?
#
loop_
_entity_poly.entity_id
_entity_poly.type
_entity_poly.pdbx_seq_one_letter_code
_entity_poly.pdbx_strand_id
1 'polypeptide(L)'
;MTYTRHWIHRPLPRREEINVVFFRGTPLDTLTRVLLAERRFPLAYAKGTAWGVVMHDMFGWNEEEYDRPDYQRVSRASGGELAVFVTEPCIAKVHGPEFAYYRDGRLVSGIRFESPSYGFGAEPGLLAPALTAAGLIGPDAEIDLGDDEERQVRVISDFFGLPELDLSKTELADPE
;
A
#
# COMPACT_ATOMS: atom_id res chain seq x y z
N MET A 1 23.23 13.76 -8.55
CA MET A 1 21.90 13.65 -7.93
C MET A 1 21.53 12.19 -7.90
N THR A 2 21.60 11.57 -6.73
CA THR A 2 21.17 10.19 -6.55
C THR A 2 19.65 10.23 -6.58
N TYR A 3 19.02 9.71 -7.64
CA TYR A 3 17.58 9.47 -7.65
C TYR A 3 17.32 8.43 -6.54
N THR A 4 16.91 8.90 -5.37
CA THR A 4 16.30 8.03 -4.37
C THR A 4 15.00 7.56 -5.01
N ARG A 5 14.99 6.37 -5.61
CA ARG A 5 13.76 5.78 -6.13
C ARG A 5 12.77 5.74 -4.96
N HIS A 6 11.62 6.38 -5.11
CA HIS A 6 10.61 6.41 -4.07
C HIS A 6 10.22 4.98 -3.68
N TRP A 7 9.81 4.78 -2.42
CA TRP A 7 9.58 3.44 -1.85
C TRP A 7 8.51 2.63 -2.61
N ILE A 8 7.68 3.28 -3.42
CA ILE A 8 6.67 2.64 -4.28
C ILE A 8 7.27 1.75 -5.38
N HIS A 9 8.55 1.89 -5.72
CA HIS A 9 9.22 1.02 -6.70
C HIS A 9 10.19 0.01 -6.08
N ARG A 10 10.57 0.20 -4.81
CA ARG A 10 11.46 -0.69 -4.05
C ARG A 10 11.49 -0.28 -2.58
N PRO A 11 10.54 -0.74 -1.75
CA PRO A 11 10.46 -0.31 -0.36
C PRO A 11 11.53 -0.94 0.53
N LEU A 12 12.11 -2.09 0.18
CA LEU A 12 13.23 -2.68 0.94
C LEU A 12 14.43 -3.02 0.02
N PRO A 13 15.68 -2.83 0.50
CA PRO A 13 16.85 -3.23 -0.27
C PRO A 13 16.86 -4.75 -0.56
N ARG A 14 17.16 -5.12 -1.82
CA ARG A 14 17.31 -6.52 -2.28
C ARG A 14 16.06 -7.40 -2.18
N ARG A 15 14.89 -6.81 -1.92
CA ARG A 15 13.59 -7.47 -2.00
C ARG A 15 12.77 -6.78 -3.08
N GLU A 16 12.17 -7.60 -3.92
CA GLU A 16 11.23 -7.16 -4.95
C GLU A 16 9.83 -7.62 -4.50
N GLU A 17 8.77 -7.02 -5.03
CA GLU A 17 7.39 -7.46 -4.81
C GLU A 17 6.97 -7.41 -3.32
N ILE A 18 6.84 -6.19 -2.80
CA ILE A 18 6.43 -5.94 -1.42
C ILE A 18 5.06 -5.24 -1.42
N ASN A 19 4.21 -5.57 -0.47
CA ASN A 19 3.06 -4.74 -0.14
C ASN A 19 3.36 -3.92 1.10
N VAL A 20 3.05 -2.63 1.04
CA VAL A 20 3.16 -1.70 2.16
C VAL A 20 1.76 -1.49 2.73
N VAL A 21 1.58 -1.85 3.99
CA VAL A 21 0.29 -1.82 4.68
C VAL A 21 0.37 -0.87 5.86
N PHE A 22 -0.22 0.31 5.72
CA PHE A 22 -0.48 1.18 6.86
C PHE A 22 -1.71 0.68 7.59
N PHE A 23 -1.66 0.66 8.92
CA PHE A 23 -2.74 0.18 9.76
C PHE A 23 -3.03 1.11 10.95
N ARG A 24 -4.30 1.20 11.34
CA ARG A 24 -4.71 1.85 12.60
C ARG A 24 -5.95 1.18 13.17
N GLY A 25 -6.21 1.44 14.46
CA GLY A 25 -7.33 0.80 15.17
C GLY A 25 -7.10 -0.68 15.50
N THR A 26 -5.91 -1.23 15.21
CA THR A 26 -5.54 -2.61 15.54
C THR A 26 -4.12 -2.70 16.12
N PRO A 27 -3.86 -3.57 17.11
CA PRO A 27 -2.50 -3.85 17.58
C PRO A 27 -1.66 -4.54 16.49
N LEU A 28 -0.38 -4.16 16.38
CA LEU A 28 0.58 -4.77 15.46
C LEU A 28 0.60 -6.30 15.56
N ASP A 29 0.66 -6.85 16.78
CA ASP A 29 0.73 -8.30 17.00
C ASP A 29 -0.53 -9.04 16.50
N THR A 30 -1.68 -8.36 16.49
CA THR A 30 -2.92 -8.91 15.92
C THR A 30 -2.83 -8.90 14.39
N LEU A 31 -2.42 -7.79 13.80
CA LEU A 31 -2.23 -7.69 12.34
C LEU A 31 -1.21 -8.72 11.83
N THR A 32 -0.05 -8.82 12.47
CA THR A 32 1.01 -9.78 12.13
C THR A 32 0.50 -11.22 12.19
N ARG A 33 -0.22 -11.60 13.25
CA ARG A 33 -0.79 -12.97 13.35
C ARG A 33 -1.79 -13.26 12.23
N VAL A 34 -2.62 -12.28 11.86
CA VAL A 34 -3.57 -12.44 10.77
C VAL A 34 -2.85 -12.55 9.43
N LEU A 35 -1.84 -11.71 9.16
CA LEU A 35 -1.02 -11.81 7.94
C LEU A 35 -0.34 -13.19 7.83
N LEU A 36 0.24 -13.69 8.91
CA LEU A 36 0.83 -15.03 8.96
C LEU A 36 -0.20 -16.13 8.67
N ALA A 37 -1.43 -15.99 9.19
CA ALA A 37 -2.53 -16.91 8.88
C ALA A 37 -2.99 -16.83 7.41
N GLU A 38 -2.87 -15.65 6.78
CA GLU A 38 -3.01 -15.44 5.33
C GLU A 38 -1.73 -15.75 4.56
N ARG A 39 -0.77 -16.49 5.16
CA ARG A 39 0.46 -16.93 4.48
C ARG A 39 1.37 -15.78 4.04
N ARG A 40 1.21 -14.58 4.60
CA ARG A 40 2.02 -13.39 4.31
C ARG A 40 3.04 -13.16 5.43
N PHE A 41 4.32 -13.23 5.07
CA PHE A 41 5.41 -13.04 6.03
C PHE A 41 5.69 -11.53 6.22
N PRO A 42 5.50 -10.96 7.42
CA PRO A 42 5.91 -9.59 7.69
C PRO A 42 7.43 -9.50 7.56
N LEU A 43 7.92 -8.59 6.72
CA LEU A 43 9.33 -8.35 6.48
C LEU A 43 9.88 -7.23 7.35
N ALA A 44 9.06 -6.20 7.58
CA ALA A 44 9.46 -5.03 8.32
C ALA A 44 8.23 -4.33 8.90
N TYR A 45 8.37 -3.67 10.06
CA TYR A 45 7.29 -2.90 10.65
C TYR A 45 7.77 -1.69 11.45
N ALA A 46 6.87 -0.71 11.62
CA ALA A 46 7.06 0.41 12.54
C ALA A 46 5.72 0.81 13.17
N LYS A 47 5.77 1.23 14.44
CA LYS A 47 4.60 1.75 15.17
C LYS A 47 4.62 3.27 15.13
N GLY A 48 3.52 3.89 14.70
CA GLY A 48 3.31 5.33 14.83
C GLY A 48 2.15 5.65 15.77
N THR A 49 1.97 6.93 16.09
CA THR A 49 0.93 7.41 17.03
C THR A 49 -0.47 7.39 16.43
N ALA A 50 -0.59 7.58 15.11
CA ALA A 50 -1.87 7.56 14.39
C ALA A 50 -2.01 6.35 13.46
N TRP A 51 -0.93 5.99 12.77
CA TRP A 51 -0.83 4.83 11.88
C TRP A 51 0.48 4.09 12.19
N GLY A 52 0.43 2.76 12.21
CA GLY A 52 1.60 1.92 12.06
C GLY A 52 1.77 1.48 10.60
N VAL A 53 2.88 0.83 10.30
CA VAL A 53 3.13 0.21 8.99
C VAL A 53 3.68 -1.20 9.15
N VAL A 54 3.23 -2.11 8.30
CA VAL A 54 3.80 -3.43 8.08
C VAL A 54 4.10 -3.57 6.59
N MET A 55 5.28 -4.08 6.28
CA MET A 55 5.67 -4.53 4.95
C MET A 55 5.67 -6.04 4.94
N HIS A 56 5.15 -6.65 3.88
CA HIS A 56 5.21 -8.09 3.70
C HIS A 56 5.43 -8.45 2.24
N ASP A 57 5.93 -9.66 1.97
CA ASP A 57 6.05 -10.17 0.60
C ASP A 57 4.68 -10.16 -0.09
N MET A 58 4.66 -9.78 -1.36
CA MET A 58 3.46 -9.76 -2.19
C MET A 58 2.87 -11.17 -2.34
N PHE A 59 3.73 -12.17 -2.51
CA PHE A 59 3.37 -13.58 -2.58
C PHE A 59 3.14 -14.20 -1.21
N GLY A 60 2.31 -15.25 -1.18
CA GLY A 60 2.31 -16.17 -0.06
C GLY A 60 3.59 -17.01 -0.03
N TRP A 61 4.02 -17.46 1.15
CA TRP A 61 5.10 -18.44 1.25
C TRP A 61 4.82 -19.71 0.39
N ASN A 62 5.78 -20.12 -0.42
CA ASN A 62 5.67 -21.24 -1.38
C ASN A 62 4.62 -21.05 -2.49
N GLU A 63 4.28 -19.81 -2.83
CA GLU A 63 3.45 -19.50 -4.01
C GLU A 63 4.34 -18.88 -5.09
N GLU A 64 4.30 -19.45 -6.30
CA GLU A 64 5.00 -18.93 -7.48
C GLU A 64 4.10 -18.01 -8.32
N GLU A 65 2.79 -18.06 -8.08
CA GLU A 65 1.78 -17.21 -8.72
C GLU A 65 1.29 -16.15 -7.74
N TYR A 66 0.99 -14.96 -8.28
CA TYR A 66 0.44 -13.88 -7.47
C TYR A 66 -0.99 -14.21 -7.05
N ASP A 67 -1.15 -14.54 -5.77
CA ASP A 67 -2.43 -14.47 -5.10
C ASP A 67 -2.54 -13.16 -4.32
N ARG A 68 -3.62 -12.42 -4.53
CA ARG A 68 -3.83 -11.15 -3.83
C ARG A 68 -4.19 -11.47 -2.38
N PRO A 69 -3.47 -10.93 -1.37
CA PRO A 69 -3.88 -11.11 0.02
C PRO A 69 -5.33 -10.66 0.23
N ASP A 70 -6.13 -11.45 0.95
CA ASP A 70 -7.50 -11.08 1.31
C ASP A 70 -7.49 -10.01 2.41
N TYR A 71 -7.19 -8.78 2.03
CA TYR A 71 -7.18 -7.64 2.95
C TYR A 71 -8.55 -7.32 3.54
N GLN A 72 -9.66 -7.82 2.97
CA GLN A 72 -10.96 -7.71 3.61
C GLN A 72 -11.00 -8.60 4.86
N ARG A 73 -10.53 -9.85 4.75
CA ARG A 73 -10.36 -10.74 5.89
C ARG A 73 -9.35 -10.18 6.89
N VAL A 74 -8.22 -9.63 6.42
CA VAL A 74 -7.22 -9.01 7.30
C VAL A 74 -7.80 -7.83 8.08
N SER A 75 -8.47 -6.89 7.40
CA SER A 75 -9.11 -5.73 8.05
C SER A 75 -10.20 -6.17 9.01
N ARG A 76 -11.01 -7.18 8.63
CA ARG A 76 -12.08 -7.71 9.49
C ARG A 76 -11.54 -8.35 10.77
N ALA A 77 -10.55 -9.23 10.63
CA ALA A 77 -10.00 -9.98 11.75
C ALA A 77 -9.16 -9.09 12.68
N SER A 78 -8.53 -8.06 12.14
CA SER A 78 -7.78 -7.07 12.92
C SER A 78 -8.69 -6.00 13.55
N GLY A 79 -9.92 -5.82 13.05
CA GLY A 79 -10.88 -4.82 13.55
C GLY A 79 -10.46 -3.38 13.27
N GLY A 80 -9.56 -3.18 12.30
CA GLY A 80 -8.92 -1.90 12.01
C GLY A 80 -9.06 -1.44 10.57
N GLU A 81 -8.50 -0.26 10.32
CA GLU A 81 -8.37 0.32 9.00
C GLU A 81 -7.03 -0.05 8.38
N LEU A 82 -7.02 -0.30 7.07
CA LEU A 82 -5.82 -0.59 6.29
C LEU A 82 -5.74 0.34 5.08
N ALA A 83 -4.59 0.99 4.89
CA ALA A 83 -4.20 1.65 3.65
C ALA A 83 -3.09 0.81 3.00
N VAL A 84 -3.42 0.14 1.91
CA VAL A 84 -2.58 -0.86 1.26
C VAL A 84 -2.04 -0.30 -0.05
N PHE A 85 -0.73 -0.31 -0.20
CA PHE A 85 -0.04 -0.08 -1.47
C PHE A 85 0.57 -1.39 -1.95
N VAL A 86 0.14 -1.83 -3.13
CA VAL A 86 0.82 -2.89 -3.90
C VAL A 86 1.91 -2.19 -4.70
N THR A 87 3.18 -2.47 -4.39
CA THR A 87 4.32 -1.73 -4.96
C THR A 87 4.90 -2.41 -6.21
N GLU A 88 5.82 -1.71 -6.88
CA GLU A 88 6.67 -2.27 -7.92
C GLU A 88 8.00 -2.82 -7.36
N PRO A 89 8.77 -3.60 -8.18
CA PRO A 89 8.31 -4.21 -9.43
C PRO A 89 7.23 -5.24 -9.13
N CYS A 90 6.28 -5.38 -10.05
CA CYS A 90 5.16 -6.31 -9.95
C CYS A 90 5.17 -7.22 -11.19
N ILE A 91 6.29 -7.93 -11.42
CA ILE A 91 6.44 -8.87 -12.56
C ILE A 91 5.28 -9.87 -12.57
N ALA A 92 4.77 -10.21 -11.38
CA ALA A 92 3.70 -11.15 -11.15
C ALA A 92 2.29 -10.72 -11.60
N LYS A 93 1.97 -9.41 -11.73
CA LYS A 93 0.57 -8.95 -11.90
C LYS A 93 0.25 -8.29 -13.25
N VAL A 94 1.22 -8.12 -14.15
CA VAL A 94 1.04 -7.50 -15.50
C VAL A 94 0.40 -6.09 -15.44
N HIS A 95 0.35 -5.49 -14.25
CA HIS A 95 -0.23 -4.18 -13.96
C HIS A 95 0.67 -3.46 -12.95
N GLY A 96 0.79 -2.15 -13.08
CA GLY A 96 1.49 -1.25 -12.18
C GLY A 96 0.85 -1.15 -10.79
N PRO A 97 1.39 -0.27 -9.93
CA PRO A 97 0.98 -0.15 -8.54
C PRO A 97 -0.51 0.09 -8.34
N GLU A 98 -0.99 -0.29 -7.16
CA GLU A 98 -2.38 -0.13 -6.78
C GLU A 98 -2.49 0.31 -5.33
N PHE A 99 -3.44 1.19 -5.05
CA PHE A 99 -3.84 1.55 -3.70
C PHE A 99 -5.23 1.00 -3.38
N ALA A 100 -5.41 0.50 -2.16
CA ALA A 100 -6.71 0.11 -1.64
C ALA A 100 -6.85 0.47 -0.15
N TYR A 101 -7.98 1.07 0.20
CA TYR A 101 -8.36 1.45 1.55
C TYR A 101 -9.49 0.55 2.07
N TYR A 102 -9.25 -0.06 3.22
CA TYR A 102 -10.18 -0.95 3.91
C TYR A 102 -10.53 -0.40 5.28
N ARG A 103 -11.80 -0.56 5.67
CA ARG A 103 -12.32 -0.23 7.00
C ARG A 103 -13.37 -1.26 7.39
N ASP A 104 -13.30 -1.77 8.61
CA ASP A 104 -14.24 -2.76 9.16
C ASP A 104 -14.43 -3.99 8.25
N GLY A 105 -13.35 -4.45 7.61
CA GLY A 105 -13.40 -5.61 6.72
C GLY A 105 -14.10 -5.35 5.38
N ARG A 106 -14.24 -4.10 4.97
CA ARG A 106 -14.82 -3.70 3.67
C ARG A 106 -13.82 -2.88 2.87
N LEU A 107 -13.76 -3.13 1.57
CA LEU A 107 -13.05 -2.28 0.61
C LEU A 107 -13.86 -0.98 0.43
N VAL A 108 -13.35 0.11 0.99
CA VAL A 108 -14.01 1.43 0.90
C VAL A 108 -13.67 2.08 -0.43
N SER A 109 -12.39 2.21 -0.76
CA SER A 109 -11.96 2.85 -2.00
C SER A 109 -10.63 2.28 -2.47
N GLY A 110 -10.31 2.44 -3.75
CA GLY A 110 -9.01 2.08 -4.30
C GLY A 110 -8.85 2.59 -5.73
N ILE A 111 -7.59 2.69 -6.17
CA ILE A 111 -7.23 3.12 -7.52
C ILE A 111 -6.06 2.27 -8.04
N ARG A 112 -6.03 2.06 -9.35
CA ARG A 112 -4.83 1.59 -10.05
C ARG A 112 -4.04 2.81 -10.52
N PHE A 113 -2.72 2.78 -10.37
CA PHE A 113 -1.91 3.97 -10.65
C PHE A 113 -1.80 4.27 -12.14
N GLU A 114 -1.98 3.25 -12.98
CA GLU A 114 -2.08 3.35 -14.45
C GLU A 114 -3.38 4.05 -14.91
N SER A 115 -4.40 4.07 -14.05
CA SER A 115 -5.76 4.52 -14.39
C SER A 115 -6.44 5.19 -13.18
N PRO A 116 -5.84 6.26 -12.60
CA PRO A 116 -6.29 6.84 -11.33
C PRO A 116 -7.68 7.49 -11.40
N SER A 117 -8.17 7.79 -12.60
CA SER A 117 -9.54 8.27 -12.84
C SER A 117 -10.63 7.21 -12.60
N TYR A 118 -10.26 5.92 -12.55
CA TYR A 118 -11.18 4.79 -12.45
C TYR A 118 -11.06 4.09 -11.09
N GLY A 119 -11.57 4.76 -10.05
CA GLY A 119 -11.61 4.17 -8.71
C GLY A 119 -12.57 2.98 -8.59
N PHE A 120 -12.34 2.15 -7.57
CA PHE A 120 -13.15 0.98 -7.25
C PHE A 120 -13.44 0.89 -5.74
N GLY A 121 -14.36 0.01 -5.33
CA GLY A 121 -14.81 -0.13 -3.93
C GLY A 121 -16.21 0.45 -3.69
N ALA A 122 -16.61 0.57 -2.43
CA ALA A 122 -17.92 1.11 -2.05
C ALA A 122 -18.06 2.62 -2.33
N GLU A 123 -16.95 3.35 -2.23
CA GLU A 123 -16.82 4.79 -2.44
C GLU A 123 -15.68 5.05 -3.45
N PRO A 124 -15.86 4.69 -4.74
CA PRO A 124 -14.81 4.75 -5.75
C PRO A 124 -14.32 6.19 -6.03
N GLY A 125 -15.15 7.20 -5.77
CA GLY A 125 -14.80 8.61 -5.95
C GLY A 125 -14.11 9.27 -4.76
N LEU A 126 -13.81 8.55 -3.68
CA LEU A 126 -13.30 9.11 -2.42
C LEU A 126 -12.03 9.96 -2.63
N LEU A 127 -11.10 9.48 -3.45
CA LEU A 127 -9.82 10.14 -3.73
C LEU A 127 -9.90 11.16 -4.87
N ALA A 128 -10.98 11.18 -5.66
CA ALA A 128 -11.07 11.99 -6.86
C ALA A 128 -10.83 13.50 -6.60
N PRO A 129 -11.40 14.13 -5.56
CA PRO A 129 -11.14 15.55 -5.29
C PRO A 129 -9.66 15.85 -5.02
N ALA A 130 -8.98 14.98 -4.27
CA ALA A 130 -7.57 15.16 -3.95
C ALA A 130 -6.67 14.95 -5.17
N LEU A 131 -6.96 13.92 -5.98
CA LEU A 131 -6.25 13.64 -7.23
C LEU A 131 -6.45 14.76 -8.27
N THR A 132 -7.67 15.31 -8.39
CA THR A 132 -7.95 16.45 -9.27
C THR A 132 -7.22 17.71 -8.81
N ALA A 133 -7.24 18.00 -7.51
CA ALA A 133 -6.54 19.17 -6.96
C ALA A 133 -5.02 19.10 -7.18
N ALA A 134 -4.46 17.90 -7.25
CA ALA A 134 -3.05 17.66 -7.55
C ALA A 134 -2.71 17.62 -9.04
N GLY A 135 -3.70 17.83 -9.93
CA GLY A 135 -3.51 17.76 -11.38
C GLY A 135 -3.23 16.35 -11.91
N LEU A 136 -3.60 15.29 -11.17
CA LEU A 136 -3.36 13.89 -11.56
C LEU A 136 -4.50 13.29 -12.37
N ILE A 137 -5.71 13.86 -12.28
CA ILE A 137 -6.89 13.45 -13.05
C ILE A 137 -7.73 14.66 -13.45
N GLY A 138 -8.55 14.50 -14.48
CA GLY A 138 -9.46 15.54 -14.97
C GLY A 138 -8.96 16.24 -16.24
N PRO A 139 -9.67 17.27 -16.72
CA PRO A 139 -9.36 17.93 -17.99
C PRO A 139 -8.02 18.69 -17.97
N ASP A 140 -7.59 19.14 -16.80
CA ASP A 140 -6.35 19.89 -16.58
C ASP A 140 -5.22 18.99 -16.06
N ALA A 141 -5.34 17.67 -16.24
CA ALA A 141 -4.33 16.73 -15.76
C ALA A 141 -2.98 16.96 -16.45
N GLU A 142 -1.92 17.00 -15.66
CA GLU A 142 -0.55 17.08 -16.16
C GLU A 142 -0.13 15.68 -16.63
N ILE A 143 0.00 15.50 -17.95
CA ILE A 143 0.38 14.22 -18.55
C ILE A 143 1.90 14.15 -18.66
N ASP A 144 2.49 13.04 -18.19
CA ASP A 144 3.85 12.58 -18.53
C ASP A 144 5.00 13.38 -17.89
N LEU A 145 5.01 13.46 -16.54
CA LEU A 145 6.15 14.01 -15.78
C LEU A 145 7.16 12.94 -15.33
N GLY A 146 6.86 11.66 -15.55
CA GLY A 146 7.75 10.54 -15.19
C GLY A 146 7.82 10.24 -13.68
N ASP A 147 7.05 10.94 -12.86
CA ASP A 147 6.96 10.78 -11.40
C ASP A 147 5.51 10.62 -10.89
N ASP A 148 4.57 10.32 -11.79
CA ASP A 148 3.13 10.31 -11.50
C ASP A 148 2.77 9.35 -10.35
N GLU A 149 3.46 8.22 -10.23
CA GLU A 149 3.24 7.27 -9.13
C GLU A 149 3.69 7.84 -7.79
N GLU A 150 4.83 8.55 -7.74
CA GLU A 150 5.32 9.20 -6.53
C GLU A 150 4.36 10.32 -6.10
N ARG A 151 3.85 11.10 -7.06
CA ARG A 151 2.85 12.13 -6.82
C ARG A 151 1.53 11.53 -6.32
N GLN A 152 1.08 10.42 -6.90
CA GLN A 152 -0.10 9.69 -6.42
C GLN A 152 0.09 9.21 -4.98
N VAL A 153 1.24 8.62 -4.64
CA VAL A 153 1.52 8.21 -3.25
C VAL A 153 1.50 9.41 -2.30
N ARG A 154 2.11 10.54 -2.67
CA ARG A 154 2.09 11.75 -1.84
C ARG A 154 0.66 12.21 -1.57
N VAL A 155 -0.16 12.35 -2.60
CA VAL A 155 -1.56 12.79 -2.48
C VAL A 155 -2.38 11.85 -1.61
N ILE A 156 -2.22 10.53 -1.79
CA ILE A 156 -2.91 9.53 -0.97
C ILE A 156 -2.42 9.60 0.48
N SER A 157 -1.11 9.72 0.68
CA SER A 157 -0.51 9.80 2.02
C SER A 157 -1.01 11.03 2.76
N ASP A 158 -1.05 12.19 2.10
CA ASP A 158 -1.56 13.44 2.67
C ASP A 158 -3.06 13.34 2.98
N PHE A 159 -3.85 12.75 2.07
CA PHE A 159 -5.29 12.56 2.27
C PHE A 159 -5.62 11.73 3.52
N PHE A 160 -4.86 10.68 3.78
CA PHE A 160 -5.07 9.80 4.94
C PHE A 160 -4.24 10.18 6.18
N GLY A 161 -3.32 11.15 6.06
CA GLY A 161 -2.35 11.48 7.09
C GLY A 161 -1.40 10.32 7.41
N LEU A 162 -0.94 9.61 6.39
CA LEU A 162 -0.01 8.49 6.54
C LEU A 162 1.39 9.01 6.93
N PRO A 163 2.11 8.31 7.82
CA PRO A 163 3.46 8.68 8.19
C PRO A 163 4.42 8.49 7.01
N GLU A 164 5.42 9.37 6.92
CA GLU A 164 6.50 9.20 5.96
C GLU A 164 7.26 7.90 6.25
N LEU A 165 7.52 7.12 5.20
CA LEU A 165 8.22 5.85 5.28
C LEU A 165 9.73 6.07 5.38
N ASP A 166 10.22 6.24 6.60
CA ASP A 166 11.64 6.23 6.90
C ASP A 166 12.13 4.80 7.15
N LEU A 167 12.68 4.18 6.11
CA LEU A 167 13.20 2.81 6.15
C LEU A 167 14.34 2.60 7.16
N SER A 168 14.97 3.68 7.65
CA SER A 168 15.99 3.58 8.70
C SER A 168 15.42 3.29 10.09
N LYS A 169 14.10 3.46 10.26
CA LYS A 169 13.38 3.28 11.54
C LYS A 169 12.51 2.03 11.56
N THR A 170 12.57 1.21 10.52
CA THR A 170 11.78 -0.01 10.41
C THR A 170 12.56 -1.19 11.01
N GLU A 171 11.93 -1.96 11.90
CA GLU A 171 12.52 -3.20 12.41
C GLU A 171 12.35 -4.30 11.35
N LEU A 172 13.44 -4.97 10.98
CA LEU A 172 13.38 -6.14 10.10
C LEU A 172 12.87 -7.33 10.90
N ALA A 173 11.96 -8.10 10.32
CA ALA A 173 11.60 -9.40 10.85
C ALA A 173 12.71 -10.40 10.52
N ASP A 174 13.25 -11.07 11.54
CA ASP A 174 14.20 -12.17 11.34
C ASP A 174 13.46 -13.38 10.75
N PRO A 175 13.92 -13.93 9.61
CA PRO A 175 13.48 -15.23 9.16
C PRO A 175 14.22 -16.29 9.97
N GLU A 176 13.52 -16.98 10.88
CA GLU A 176 13.98 -18.28 11.42
C GLU A 176 13.92 -19.37 10.35
#